data_AF-A0A1Y3NG38-F1
#
_entry.id   AF-A0A1Y3NG38-F1
#
_cell.length_a   1.000
_cell.length_b   1.000
_cell.length_c   1.000
_cell.angle_alpha   90.00
_cell.angle_beta   90.00
_cell.angle_gamma   90.00
#
_symmetry.space_group_name_H-M   'P 1'
#
loop_
_entity.id
_entity.type
_entity.pdbx_description
1 polymer ?
#
loop_
_entity_poly.entity_id
_entity_poly.type
_entity_poly.pdbx_seq_one_letter_code
_entity_poly.pdbx_strand_id
1 'polypeptide(L)'
;DKDVVTFDLEYAEKMVPVLHERGQKAVCYFSGGTTENKPDRKDYEKAGIILYEKEDGWGNYLLDIKNKKKLQPLIRKRFQRAYKYGCDGVEVDVLGLYNHYPEKFTKEDSYVFAKWVAETGHEENVSVGLKNLPSLAERLESYFDFAIVESCVDYNECKYFKVFSQKNKAVFIVQYKNHPDSKWDLS
;
A
#
# COMPACT_ATOMS: atom_id res chain seq x y z
N ASP A 1 -7.96 -23.67 -7.32
CA ASP A 1 -6.84 -22.72 -7.43
C ASP A 1 -6.64 -22.02 -6.09
N LYS A 2 -5.39 -21.74 -5.71
CA LYS A 2 -5.06 -21.09 -4.43
C LYS A 2 -4.88 -19.60 -4.66
N ASP A 3 -5.99 -18.89 -4.74
CA ASP A 3 -5.99 -17.47 -5.04
C ASP A 3 -5.46 -16.64 -3.87
N VAL A 4 -4.90 -15.47 -4.21
CA VAL A 4 -4.59 -14.39 -3.28
C VAL A 4 -5.68 -13.35 -3.42
N VAL A 5 -6.29 -12.94 -2.31
CA VAL A 5 -7.37 -11.95 -2.28
C VAL A 5 -6.90 -10.73 -1.51
N THR A 6 -6.91 -9.56 -2.16
CA THR A 6 -6.69 -8.27 -1.51
C THR A 6 -8.04 -7.62 -1.15
N PHE A 7 -8.16 -7.09 0.07
CA PHE A 7 -9.38 -6.43 0.54
C PHE A 7 -9.08 -5.54 1.76
N ASP A 8 -9.99 -4.61 2.09
CA ASP A 8 -9.77 -3.63 3.15
C ASP A 8 -9.59 -4.28 4.55
N LEU A 9 -8.60 -3.80 5.32
CA LEU A 9 -8.28 -4.25 6.67
C LEU A 9 -9.51 -4.24 7.61
N GLU A 10 -10.47 -3.34 7.42
CA GLU A 10 -11.69 -3.28 8.24
C GLU A 10 -12.55 -4.55 8.14
N TYR A 11 -12.41 -5.34 7.07
CA TYR A 11 -13.12 -6.62 6.91
C TYR A 11 -12.29 -7.84 7.34
N ALA A 12 -11.01 -7.66 7.69
CA ALA A 12 -10.06 -8.76 7.93
C ALA A 12 -10.51 -9.74 9.00
N GLU A 13 -10.98 -9.24 10.15
CA GLU A 13 -11.43 -10.10 11.26
C GLU A 13 -12.48 -11.14 10.83
N LYS A 14 -13.33 -10.79 9.85
CA LYS A 14 -14.40 -11.67 9.34
C LYS A 14 -13.98 -12.46 8.11
N MET A 15 -13.21 -11.84 7.20
CA MET A 15 -12.90 -12.41 5.89
C MET A 15 -11.73 -13.39 5.92
N VAL A 16 -10.70 -13.12 6.73
CA VAL A 16 -9.50 -13.96 6.77
C VAL A 16 -9.82 -15.43 7.07
N PRO A 17 -10.62 -15.78 8.10
CA PRO A 17 -10.95 -17.18 8.38
C PRO A 17 -11.66 -17.86 7.19
N VAL A 18 -12.58 -17.16 6.54
CA VAL A 18 -13.33 -17.69 5.37
C VAL A 18 -12.41 -17.96 4.18
N LEU A 19 -11.44 -17.08 3.93
CA LEU A 19 -10.45 -17.27 2.87
C LEU A 19 -9.50 -18.43 3.20
N HIS A 20 -9.02 -18.51 4.44
CA HIS A 20 -8.11 -19.56 4.89
C HIS A 20 -8.77 -20.95 4.88
N GLU A 21 -10.04 -21.08 5.26
CA GLU A 21 -10.80 -22.35 5.13
C GLU A 21 -10.88 -22.85 3.68
N ARG A 22 -10.82 -21.94 2.71
CA ARG A 22 -10.79 -22.25 1.27
C ARG A 22 -9.37 -22.47 0.72
N GLY A 23 -8.35 -22.37 1.57
CA GLY A 23 -6.94 -22.48 1.20
C GLY A 23 -6.41 -21.26 0.42
N GLN A 24 -7.11 -20.13 0.45
CA GLN A 24 -6.72 -18.86 -0.17
C GLN A 24 -5.83 -18.04 0.78
N LYS A 25 -5.14 -17.04 0.22
CA LYS A 25 -4.29 -16.10 0.97
C LYS A 25 -4.93 -14.72 1.06
N ALA A 26 -4.82 -14.08 2.22
CA ALA A 26 -5.45 -12.80 2.51
C ALA A 26 -4.40 -11.66 2.57
N VAL A 27 -4.49 -10.72 1.63
CA VAL A 27 -3.73 -9.46 1.67
C VAL A 27 -4.66 -8.35 2.15
N CYS A 28 -4.30 -7.72 3.27
CA CYS A 28 -5.14 -6.70 3.90
C CYS A 28 -4.68 -5.29 3.50
N TYR A 29 -5.60 -4.46 3.02
CA TYR A 29 -5.33 -3.12 2.50
C TYR A 29 -5.51 -2.03 3.55
N PHE A 30 -4.64 -1.02 3.55
CA PHE A 30 -4.94 0.31 4.09
C PHE A 30 -4.12 1.41 3.39
N SER A 31 -4.57 2.66 3.46
CA SER A 31 -3.78 3.80 3.00
C SER A 31 -2.72 4.21 4.02
N GLY A 32 -1.47 4.34 3.60
CA GLY A 32 -0.38 4.86 4.43
C GLY A 32 -0.24 6.39 4.36
N GLY A 33 -0.54 6.98 3.21
CA GLY A 33 -0.28 8.40 2.90
C GLY A 33 -1.48 9.33 3.05
N THR A 34 -2.69 8.80 3.18
CA THR A 34 -3.92 9.58 3.43
C THR A 34 -4.64 9.09 4.68
N THR A 35 -5.46 9.95 5.25
CA THR A 35 -6.52 9.49 6.16
C THR A 35 -7.49 8.60 5.40
N GLU A 36 -8.29 7.84 6.13
CA GLU A 36 -9.47 7.18 5.55
C GLU A 36 -10.65 7.47 6.47
N ASN A 37 -11.88 7.29 5.99
CA ASN A 37 -13.06 7.31 6.85
C ASN A 37 -13.13 6.02 7.70
N LYS A 38 -12.09 5.79 8.51
CA LYS A 38 -11.88 4.63 9.37
C LYS A 38 -11.97 5.02 10.84
N PRO A 39 -12.29 4.07 11.75
CA PRO A 39 -12.44 4.37 13.18
C PRO A 39 -11.21 5.02 13.83
N ASP A 40 -10.01 4.76 13.31
CA ASP A 40 -8.75 5.30 13.82
C ASP A 40 -8.43 6.73 13.36
N ARG A 41 -9.25 7.35 12.49
CA ARG A 41 -9.04 8.73 12.01
C ARG A 41 -8.85 9.73 13.15
N LYS A 42 -9.57 9.58 14.27
CA LYS A 42 -9.43 10.45 15.45
C LYS A 42 -8.05 10.39 16.10
N ASP A 43 -7.35 9.26 15.99
CA ASP A 43 -5.97 9.14 16.49
C ASP A 43 -5.00 9.96 15.62
N TYR A 44 -5.22 10.00 14.30
CA TYR A 44 -4.46 10.84 13.38
C TYR A 44 -4.73 12.33 13.62
N GLU A 45 -5.99 12.71 13.87
CA GLU A 45 -6.37 14.08 14.26
C GLU A 45 -5.65 14.48 15.55
N LYS A 46 -5.71 13.65 16.59
CA LYS A 46 -5.06 13.90 17.88
C LYS A 46 -3.54 13.97 17.78
N ALA A 47 -2.93 13.20 16.88
CA ALA A 47 -1.48 13.28 16.64
C ALA A 47 -1.07 14.59 15.94
N GLY A 48 -2.02 15.29 15.30
CA GLY A 48 -1.75 16.49 14.51
C GLY A 48 -0.83 16.16 13.32
N ILE A 49 -1.13 15.08 12.60
CA ILE A 49 -0.38 14.59 11.44
C ILE A 49 -1.11 14.85 10.11
N ILE A 50 -2.37 15.31 10.18
CA ILE A 50 -3.23 15.54 9.02
C ILE A 50 -2.92 16.91 8.41
N LEU A 51 -2.72 16.94 7.09
CA LEU A 51 -2.50 18.14 6.30
C LEU A 51 -3.83 18.58 5.64
N TYR A 52 -4.56 19.46 6.30
CA TYR A 52 -5.90 19.90 5.87
C TYR A 52 -5.94 20.79 4.62
N GLU A 53 -4.78 21.14 4.07
CA GLU A 53 -4.66 22.07 2.95
C GLU A 53 -5.22 21.50 1.63
N LYS A 54 -5.25 20.17 1.47
CA LYS A 54 -5.78 19.52 0.26
C LYS A 54 -6.39 18.16 0.58
N GLU A 55 -7.59 17.96 0.05
CA GLU A 55 -8.40 16.75 0.13
C GLU A 55 -8.21 15.97 -1.20
N ASP A 56 -8.26 14.64 -1.17
CA ASP A 56 -7.95 13.76 -2.33
C ASP A 56 -9.10 13.59 -3.32
N GLY A 57 -10.26 14.22 -3.08
CA GLY A 57 -11.50 14.14 -3.84
C GLY A 57 -12.51 13.13 -3.29
N TRP A 58 -12.16 12.37 -2.24
CA TRP A 58 -12.94 11.28 -1.67
C TRP A 58 -13.25 11.44 -0.17
N GLY A 59 -13.01 12.63 0.38
CA GLY A 59 -13.13 12.99 1.79
C GLY A 59 -11.90 12.68 2.65
N ASN A 60 -10.75 12.40 2.02
CA ASN A 60 -9.52 12.07 2.74
C ASN A 60 -8.48 13.19 2.63
N TYR A 61 -7.71 13.37 3.69
CA TYR A 61 -6.63 14.34 3.76
C TYR A 61 -5.27 13.66 3.71
N LEU A 62 -4.26 14.37 3.21
CA LEU A 62 -2.88 13.88 3.21
C LEU A 62 -2.32 13.81 4.63
N LEU A 63 -1.40 12.89 4.83
CA LEU A 63 -0.63 12.74 6.06
C LEU A 63 0.76 13.33 5.89
N ASP A 64 1.31 13.93 6.95
CA ASP A 64 2.71 14.39 6.96
C ASP A 64 3.68 13.19 7.05
N ILE A 65 3.95 12.58 5.89
CA ILE A 65 4.82 11.38 5.78
C ILE A 65 6.27 11.63 6.19
N LYS A 66 6.71 12.89 6.28
CA LYS A 66 8.05 13.27 6.73
C LYS A 66 8.19 13.16 8.26
N ASN A 67 7.08 13.16 8.98
CA ASN A 67 7.07 13.09 10.44
C ASN A 67 6.88 11.65 10.94
N LYS A 68 7.88 10.80 10.65
CA LYS A 68 7.92 9.38 11.08
C LYS A 68 7.61 9.21 12.56
N LYS A 69 8.13 10.08 13.43
CA LYS A 69 7.94 10.00 14.89
C LYS A 69 6.47 9.97 15.30
N LYS A 70 5.63 10.76 14.62
CA LYS A 70 4.20 10.84 14.90
C LYS A 70 3.39 9.82 14.09
N LEU A 71 3.77 9.57 12.84
CA LEU A 71 3.00 8.71 11.93
C LEU A 71 3.25 7.21 12.14
N GLN A 72 4.49 6.79 12.40
CA GLN A 72 4.85 5.38 12.52
C GLN A 72 4.04 4.64 13.60
N PRO A 73 3.81 5.18 14.82
CA PRO A 73 2.99 4.51 15.82
C PRO A 73 1.55 4.26 15.37
N LEU A 74 0.99 5.11 14.50
CA LEU A 74 -0.37 4.96 13.98
C LEU A 74 -0.43 3.86 12.91
N ILE A 75 0.51 3.87 11.97
CA ILE A 75 0.64 2.81 10.95
C ILE A 75 0.94 1.46 11.61
N ARG A 76 1.80 1.43 12.65
CA ARG A 76 2.10 0.22 13.43
C ARG A 76 0.84 -0.41 14.02
N LYS A 77 -0.11 0.38 14.55
CA LYS A 77 -1.39 -0.15 15.04
C LYS A 77 -2.19 -0.86 13.94
N ARG A 78 -2.12 -0.39 12.68
CA ARG A 78 -2.76 -1.04 11.53
C ARG A 78 -2.10 -2.38 11.21
N PHE A 79 -0.77 -2.45 11.22
CA PHE A 79 -0.04 -3.72 11.09
C PHE A 79 -0.34 -4.70 12.22
N GLN A 80 -0.39 -4.23 13.47
CA GLN A 80 -0.78 -5.06 14.62
C GLN A 80 -2.19 -5.63 14.48
N ARG A 81 -3.13 -4.85 13.96
CA ARG A 81 -4.48 -5.34 13.61
C ARG A 81 -4.40 -6.39 12.51
N ALA A 82 -3.66 -6.14 11.43
CA ALA A 82 -3.51 -7.10 10.34
C ALA A 82 -2.93 -8.44 10.82
N TYR A 83 -1.87 -8.40 11.63
CA TYR A 83 -1.29 -9.58 12.27
C TYR A 83 -2.32 -10.30 13.15
N LYS A 84 -3.00 -9.57 14.04
CA LYS A 84 -4.03 -10.12 14.93
C LYS A 84 -5.16 -10.83 14.15
N TYR A 85 -5.56 -10.27 13.02
CA TYR A 85 -6.63 -10.82 12.19
C TYR A 85 -6.17 -11.94 11.24
N GLY A 86 -4.87 -12.25 11.21
CA GLY A 86 -4.31 -13.35 10.42
C GLY A 86 -4.06 -13.03 8.94
N CYS A 87 -3.93 -11.75 8.58
CA CYS A 87 -3.55 -11.37 7.21
C CYS A 87 -2.21 -12.02 6.84
N ASP A 88 -2.12 -12.64 5.66
CA ASP A 88 -0.87 -13.23 5.14
C ASP A 88 0.10 -12.15 4.63
N GLY A 89 -0.43 -10.98 4.27
CA GLY A 89 0.35 -9.81 3.92
C GLY A 89 -0.49 -8.55 3.96
N VAL A 90 0.15 -7.40 3.76
CA VAL A 90 -0.51 -6.10 3.74
C VAL A 90 -0.14 -5.32 2.49
N GLU A 91 -1.14 -4.73 1.86
CA GLU A 91 -1.01 -3.72 0.82
C GLU A 91 -1.13 -2.33 1.47
N VAL A 92 -0.03 -1.57 1.51
CA VAL A 92 -0.07 -0.18 1.96
C VAL A 92 -0.11 0.73 0.76
N ASP A 93 -1.22 1.43 0.57
CA ASP A 93 -1.39 2.35 -0.56
C ASP A 93 -0.93 3.78 -0.23
N VAL A 94 -0.90 4.63 -1.25
CA VAL A 94 -0.55 6.06 -1.18
C VAL A 94 0.87 6.27 -0.63
N LEU A 95 1.80 5.35 -0.96
CA LEU A 95 3.22 5.49 -0.64
C LEU A 95 3.93 6.55 -1.51
N GLY A 96 3.36 6.87 -2.67
CA GLY A 96 3.95 7.73 -3.69
C GLY A 96 3.37 9.14 -3.80
N LEU A 97 3.16 9.82 -2.67
CA LEU A 97 2.54 11.16 -2.65
C LEU A 97 3.23 12.19 -3.57
N TYR A 98 4.53 12.07 -3.82
CA TYR A 98 5.27 12.96 -4.72
C TYR A 98 4.74 12.99 -6.15
N ASN A 99 4.07 11.92 -6.62
CA ASN A 99 3.51 11.87 -7.97
C ASN A 99 2.34 12.85 -8.15
N HIS A 100 1.60 13.13 -7.07
CA HIS A 100 0.39 13.95 -7.10
C HIS A 100 0.55 15.30 -6.39
N TYR A 101 1.54 15.39 -5.48
CA TYR A 101 1.81 16.56 -4.65
C TYR A 101 3.32 16.89 -4.63
N PRO A 102 3.95 17.07 -5.82
CA PRO A 102 5.40 17.34 -5.92
C PRO A 102 5.82 18.66 -5.26
N GLU A 103 4.87 19.58 -5.02
CA GLU A 103 5.09 20.83 -4.29
C GLU A 103 5.29 20.63 -2.77
N LYS A 104 4.92 19.46 -2.23
CA LYS A 104 5.03 19.12 -0.80
C LYS A 104 6.00 18.00 -0.49
N PHE A 105 6.04 17.00 -1.38
CA PHE A 105 6.79 15.77 -1.19
C PHE A 105 7.72 15.55 -2.38
N THR A 106 8.98 15.33 -2.07
CA THR A 106 9.96 14.91 -3.05
C THR A 106 9.85 13.40 -3.28
N LYS A 107 10.43 12.94 -4.39
CA LYS A 107 10.60 11.50 -4.65
C LYS A 107 11.38 10.80 -3.53
N GLU A 108 12.34 11.48 -2.91
CA GLU A 108 13.11 10.93 -1.80
C GLU A 108 12.28 10.83 -0.51
N ASP A 109 11.39 11.78 -0.24
CA ASP A 109 10.45 11.69 0.89
C ASP A 109 9.59 10.43 0.78
N SER A 110 9.10 10.13 -0.43
CA SER A 110 8.30 8.92 -0.68
C SER A 110 9.14 7.63 -0.60
N TYR A 111 10.41 7.65 -1.03
CA TYR A 111 11.33 6.53 -0.82
C TYR A 111 11.55 6.25 0.67
N VAL A 112 11.89 7.29 1.45
CA VAL A 112 12.11 7.16 2.89
C VAL A 112 10.83 6.66 3.57
N PHE A 113 9.68 7.22 3.19
CA PHE A 113 8.37 6.81 3.69
C PHE A 113 8.08 5.34 3.42
N ALA A 114 8.11 4.91 2.16
CA ALA A 114 7.84 3.54 1.76
C ALA A 114 8.78 2.55 2.47
N LYS A 115 10.08 2.88 2.55
CA LYS A 115 11.07 2.05 3.22
C LYS A 115 10.72 1.81 4.69
N TRP A 116 10.48 2.88 5.47
CA TRP A 116 10.22 2.67 6.90
C TRP A 116 8.85 2.04 7.16
N VAL A 117 7.87 2.23 6.27
CA VAL A 117 6.58 1.54 6.35
C VAL A 117 6.78 0.03 6.21
N ALA A 118 7.56 -0.42 5.22
CA ALA A 118 7.91 -1.83 5.06
C ALA A 118 8.65 -2.38 6.28
N GLU A 119 9.68 -1.68 6.77
CA GLU A 119 10.40 -2.06 8.00
C GLU A 119 9.46 -2.19 9.20
N THR A 120 8.47 -1.28 9.33
CA THR A 120 7.47 -1.33 10.42
C THR A 120 6.55 -2.54 10.30
N GLY A 121 6.15 -2.94 9.10
CA GLY A 121 5.37 -4.16 8.90
C GLY A 121 6.15 -5.41 9.29
N HIS A 122 7.43 -5.48 8.90
CA HIS A 122 8.33 -6.59 9.27
C HIS A 122 8.59 -6.67 10.78
N GLU A 123 8.74 -5.53 11.46
CA GLU A 123 8.85 -5.47 12.93
C GLU A 123 7.62 -6.09 13.62
N GLU A 124 6.43 -5.99 13.00
CA GLU A 124 5.18 -6.59 13.49
C GLU A 124 4.91 -7.99 12.90
N ASN A 125 5.91 -8.63 12.26
CA ASN A 125 5.82 -9.95 11.62
C ASN A 125 4.78 -10.05 10.49
N VAL A 126 4.62 -8.99 9.70
CA VAL A 126 3.69 -8.92 8.57
C VAL A 126 4.46 -8.73 7.27
N SER A 127 4.19 -9.55 6.26
CA SER A 127 4.70 -9.33 4.91
C SER A 127 4.06 -8.10 4.26
N VAL A 128 4.84 -7.30 3.54
CA VAL A 128 4.40 -6.02 2.98
C VAL A 128 4.57 -5.97 1.46
N GLY A 129 3.52 -5.58 0.77
CA GLY A 129 3.50 -5.35 -0.68
C GLY A 129 3.82 -3.91 -1.06
N LEU A 130 4.71 -3.72 -2.04
CA LEU A 130 4.92 -2.40 -2.65
C LEU A 130 3.75 -2.08 -3.57
N LYS A 131 2.94 -1.08 -3.22
CA LYS A 131 1.89 -0.56 -4.08
C LYS A 131 2.45 0.50 -5.05
N ASN A 132 2.35 0.24 -6.35
CA ASN A 132 2.81 1.14 -7.42
C ASN A 132 4.29 1.56 -7.27
N LEU A 133 4.64 2.85 -7.43
CA LEU A 133 6.02 3.37 -7.32
C LEU A 133 7.05 2.81 -8.33
N PRO A 134 6.74 2.76 -9.65
CA PRO A 134 7.61 2.17 -10.66
C PRO A 134 9.03 2.77 -10.68
N SER A 135 9.13 4.10 -10.58
CA SER A 135 10.43 4.79 -10.65
C SER A 135 11.30 4.63 -9.39
N LEU A 136 10.78 3.98 -8.33
CA LEU A 136 11.49 3.62 -7.10
C LEU A 136 11.61 2.11 -6.90
N ALA A 137 11.00 1.28 -7.75
CA ALA A 137 10.91 -0.17 -7.55
C ALA A 137 12.27 -0.83 -7.32
N GLU A 138 13.30 -0.49 -8.11
CA GLU A 138 14.65 -1.04 -7.95
C GLU A 138 15.28 -0.70 -6.59
N ARG A 139 15.07 0.51 -6.08
CA ARG A 139 15.60 0.94 -4.77
C ARG A 139 14.83 0.34 -3.59
N LEU A 140 13.55 0.02 -3.79
CA LEU A 140 12.65 -0.46 -2.75
C LEU A 140 12.53 -1.98 -2.70
N GLU A 141 12.88 -2.70 -3.77
CA GLU A 141 12.66 -4.14 -3.92
C GLU A 141 13.11 -4.94 -2.69
N SER A 142 14.28 -4.66 -2.14
CA SER A 142 14.83 -5.43 -1.02
C SER A 142 14.06 -5.27 0.29
N TYR A 143 13.22 -4.24 0.43
CA TYR A 143 12.42 -3.98 1.63
C TYR A 143 11.01 -4.57 1.56
N PHE A 144 10.52 -4.95 0.38
CA PHE A 144 9.15 -5.44 0.20
C PHE A 144 9.13 -6.92 -0.21
N ASP A 145 8.08 -7.64 0.16
CA ASP A 145 7.97 -9.09 -0.05
C ASP A 145 7.35 -9.44 -1.42
N PHE A 146 6.55 -8.51 -1.96
CA PHE A 146 5.89 -8.60 -3.26
C PHE A 146 5.53 -7.19 -3.75
N ALA A 147 5.00 -7.09 -4.97
CA ALA A 147 4.46 -5.84 -5.51
C ALA A 147 3.00 -6.01 -5.94
N ILE A 148 2.20 -4.96 -5.79
CA ILE A 148 0.84 -4.83 -6.34
C ILE A 148 0.83 -3.56 -7.19
N VAL A 149 0.49 -3.68 -8.47
CA VAL A 149 0.65 -2.57 -9.42
C VAL A 149 -0.59 -2.42 -10.28
N GLU A 150 -1.05 -1.18 -10.41
CA GLU A 150 -2.23 -0.84 -11.18
C GLU A 150 -1.84 -0.23 -12.52
N SER A 151 -2.60 -0.53 -13.57
CA SER A 151 -2.48 0.13 -14.87
C SER A 151 -1.07 0.07 -15.49
N CYS A 152 -0.20 -0.86 -15.06
CA CYS A 152 1.22 -0.79 -15.43
C CYS A 152 1.46 -0.98 -16.93
N VAL A 153 0.53 -1.60 -17.66
CA VAL A 153 0.70 -1.75 -19.10
C VAL A 153 0.45 -0.37 -19.78
N ASP A 154 -0.37 0.52 -19.18
CA ASP A 154 -1.03 1.72 -19.83
C ASP A 154 -0.02 2.81 -19.87
N TYR A 155 0.69 2.88 -18.76
CA TYR A 155 1.81 3.74 -18.54
C TYR A 155 3.14 3.11 -19.01
N ASN A 156 3.15 1.89 -19.56
CA ASN A 156 4.36 1.16 -19.96
C ASN A 156 5.38 1.03 -18.81
N GLU A 157 4.86 0.72 -17.62
CA GLU A 157 5.56 0.69 -16.34
C GLU A 157 5.84 -0.73 -15.83
N CYS A 158 5.22 -1.78 -16.38
CA CYS A 158 5.42 -3.14 -15.87
C CYS A 158 6.89 -3.58 -15.85
N LYS A 159 7.71 -3.05 -16.78
CA LYS A 159 9.15 -3.32 -16.85
C LYS A 159 9.91 -2.97 -15.56
N TYR A 160 9.46 -1.95 -14.81
CA TYR A 160 10.13 -1.51 -13.59
C TYR A 160 10.01 -2.53 -12.46
N PHE A 161 8.96 -3.35 -12.46
CA PHE A 161 8.71 -4.35 -11.42
C PHE A 161 9.37 -5.70 -11.71
N LYS A 162 10.07 -5.86 -12.84
CA LYS A 162 10.84 -7.09 -13.14
C LYS A 162 11.87 -7.41 -12.04
N VAL A 163 12.40 -6.39 -11.36
CA VAL A 163 13.32 -6.54 -10.23
C VAL A 163 12.76 -7.44 -9.13
N PHE A 164 11.44 -7.41 -8.87
CA PHE A 164 10.78 -8.30 -7.90
C PHE A 164 10.77 -9.74 -8.42
N SER A 165 10.30 -9.96 -9.65
CA SER A 165 10.24 -11.30 -10.23
C SER A 165 11.64 -11.97 -10.38
N GLN A 166 12.68 -11.18 -10.66
CA GLN A 166 14.08 -11.64 -10.71
C GLN A 166 14.60 -12.10 -9.34
N LYS A 167 13.95 -11.68 -8.25
CA LYS A 167 14.23 -12.10 -6.88
C LYS A 167 13.21 -13.13 -6.36
N ASN A 168 12.44 -13.75 -7.27
CA ASN A 168 11.38 -14.71 -6.96
C ASN A 168 10.24 -14.14 -6.09
N LYS A 169 10.01 -12.82 -6.17
CA LYS A 169 8.89 -12.16 -5.50
C LYS A 169 7.71 -11.99 -6.46
N ALA A 170 6.51 -12.17 -5.95
CA ALA A 170 5.28 -12.02 -6.73
C ALA A 170 5.08 -10.55 -7.17
N VAL A 171 4.51 -10.37 -8.36
CA VAL A 171 4.03 -9.09 -8.87
C VAL A 171 2.57 -9.29 -9.29
N PHE A 172 1.64 -8.76 -8.51
CA PHE A 172 0.21 -8.78 -8.82
C PHE A 172 -0.13 -7.56 -9.65
N ILE A 173 -0.67 -7.77 -10.85
CA ILE A 173 -0.99 -6.70 -11.80
C ILE A 173 -2.50 -6.55 -11.87
N VAL A 174 -2.99 -5.34 -11.62
CA VAL A 174 -4.40 -4.96 -11.75
C VAL A 174 -4.55 -4.06 -12.98
N GLN A 175 -5.44 -4.42 -13.90
CA GLN A 175 -5.77 -3.61 -15.07
C GLN A 175 -7.25 -3.25 -15.06
N TYR A 176 -7.56 -1.99 -15.35
CA TYR A 176 -8.93 -1.49 -15.40
C TYR A 176 -9.36 -1.31 -16.85
N LYS A 177 -10.29 -2.14 -17.35
CA LYS A 177 -10.73 -2.15 -18.76
C LYS A 177 -11.30 -0.81 -19.27
N ASN A 178 -11.83 0.01 -18.36
CA ASN A 178 -12.42 1.32 -18.69
C ASN A 178 -11.50 2.48 -18.30
N HIS A 179 -10.18 2.26 -18.24
CA HIS A 179 -9.25 3.35 -18.01
C HIS A 179 -9.22 4.27 -19.25
N PRO A 180 -9.27 5.61 -19.12
CA PRO A 180 -9.33 6.52 -20.27
C PRO A 180 -8.19 6.34 -21.28
N ASP A 181 -7.05 5.84 -20.80
CA ASP A 181 -5.84 5.59 -21.58
C ASP A 181 -5.66 4.12 -22.01
N SER A 182 -6.64 3.23 -21.77
CA SER A 182 -6.55 1.79 -22.05
C SER A 182 -6.15 1.47 -23.49
N LYS A 183 -4.99 0.81 -23.68
CA LYS A 183 -4.47 0.38 -25.01
C LYS A 183 -4.31 -1.14 -25.21
N TRP A 184 -4.86 -1.98 -24.34
CA TRP A 184 -4.80 -3.45 -24.49
C TRP A 184 -6.17 -4.12 -24.52
N ASP A 185 -6.17 -5.30 -25.12
CA ASP A 185 -7.20 -6.31 -24.97
C ASP A 185 -6.64 -7.47 -24.13
N LEU A 186 -7.48 -8.07 -23.28
CA LEU A 186 -7.17 -9.28 -22.50
C LEU A 186 -7.55 -10.57 -23.27
N SER A 187 -7.75 -10.46 -24.59
CA SER A 187 -8.08 -11.56 -25.50
C SER A 187 -6.96 -12.58 -25.66
#